data_AF-A0A662HLV3-F1
#
_entry.id   AF-A0A662HLV3-F1
#
_cell.length_a   1.000
_cell.length_b   1.000
_cell.length_c   1.000
_cell.angle_alpha   90.00
_cell.angle_beta   90.00
_cell.angle_gamma   90.00
#
_symmetry.space_group_name_H-M   'P 1'
#
loop_
_entity.id
_entity.type
_entity.pdbx_description
1 polymer ?
#
loop_
_entity_poly.entity_id
_entity_poly.type
_entity_poly.pdbx_seq_one_letter_code
_entity_poly.pdbx_strand_id
1 'polypeptide(L)'
;MSDERLIFKLELVKGETVEVTSLTELEFFLKTSPVIRVRAYRDGTPIFMGNMAPKDEAHAEWVMNKVKEALGMPRKEEAEAEETGEGR
;
A
#
# COMPACT_ATOMS: atom_id res chain seq x y z
N MET A 1 -12.31 -18.52 -9.29
CA MET A 1 -11.26 -17.49 -9.17
C MET A 1 -12.02 -16.21 -8.87
N SER A 2 -12.05 -15.78 -7.61
CA SER A 2 -12.71 -14.52 -7.26
C SER A 2 -11.77 -13.40 -7.67
N ASP A 3 -12.21 -12.52 -8.58
CA ASP A 3 -11.46 -11.30 -8.90
C ASP A 3 -11.43 -10.45 -7.63
N GLU A 4 -10.30 -10.48 -6.93
CA GLU A 4 -10.09 -9.70 -5.73
C GLU A 4 -10.12 -8.21 -6.08
N ARG A 5 -11.08 -7.47 -5.50
CA ARG A 5 -11.25 -6.05 -5.79
C ARG A 5 -10.51 -5.20 -4.78
N LEU A 6 -9.48 -4.49 -5.25
CA LEU A 6 -8.75 -3.51 -4.47
C LEU A 6 -9.28 -2.10 -4.70
N ILE A 7 -9.46 -1.35 -3.60
CA ILE A 7 -9.86 0.05 -3.63
C ILE A 7 -9.00 0.84 -2.64
N PHE A 8 -8.42 1.94 -3.09
CA PHE A 8 -7.65 2.86 -2.28
C PHE A 8 -8.31 4.24 -2.30
N LYS A 9 -8.73 4.71 -1.13
CA LYS A 9 -9.30 6.05 -0.95
C LYS A 9 -8.25 6.97 -0.37
N LEU A 10 -7.96 8.05 -1.09
CA LEU A 10 -6.92 9.03 -0.80
C LEU A 10 -7.58 10.37 -0.49
N GLU A 11 -7.25 10.96 0.65
CA GLU A 11 -7.68 12.31 1.02
C GLU A 11 -6.50 13.26 0.80
N LEU A 12 -6.67 14.30 0.00
CA LEU A 12 -5.65 15.32 -0.27
C LEU A 12 -5.76 16.48 0.74
N VAL A 13 -4.70 17.28 0.88
CA VAL A 13 -4.68 18.49 1.75
C VAL A 13 -5.87 19.41 1.52
N LYS A 14 -6.34 19.53 0.27
CA LYS A 14 -7.47 20.41 -0.08
C LYS A 14 -8.84 19.84 0.27
N GLY A 15 -8.90 18.68 0.92
CA GLY A 15 -10.14 17.97 1.24
C GLY A 15 -10.72 17.16 0.07
N GLU A 16 -10.07 17.19 -1.09
CA GLU A 16 -10.42 16.37 -2.25
C GLU A 16 -10.17 14.89 -1.94
N THR A 17 -11.09 14.03 -2.37
CA THR A 17 -10.94 12.58 -2.24
C THR A 17 -10.76 11.96 -3.62
N VAL A 18 -9.77 11.09 -3.76
CA VAL A 18 -9.48 10.32 -4.97
C VAL A 18 -9.62 8.83 -4.65
N GLU A 19 -10.26 8.08 -5.54
CA GLU A 19 -10.34 6.62 -5.47
C GLU A 19 -9.51 6.02 -6.61
N VAL A 20 -8.61 5.10 -6.27
CA VAL A 20 -7.80 4.35 -7.23
C VAL A 20 -7.91 2.85 -6.97
N THR A 21 -7.63 2.03 -7.98
CA THR A 21 -7.89 0.57 -7.91
C THR A 21 -6.65 -0.28 -8.11
N SER A 22 -5.49 0.34 -8.34
CA SER A 22 -4.21 -0.34 -8.51
C SER A 22 -3.13 0.20 -7.58
N LEU A 23 -2.15 -0.66 -7.27
CA LEU A 23 -0.96 -0.27 -6.51
C LEU A 23 -0.12 0.78 -7.26
N THR A 24 -0.08 0.72 -8.59
CA THR A 24 0.64 1.69 -9.43
C THR A 24 0.05 3.09 -9.30
N GLU A 25 -1.28 3.21 -9.34
CA GLU A 25 -1.95 4.50 -9.15
C GLU A 25 -1.76 5.01 -7.72
N LEU A 26 -1.88 4.13 -6.71
CA LEU A 26 -1.61 4.49 -5.33
C LEU A 26 -0.21 5.10 -5.17
N GLU A 27 0.82 4.42 -5.69
CA GLU A 27 2.20 4.89 -5.65
C GLU A 27 2.37 6.24 -6.35
N PHE A 28 1.76 6.40 -7.53
CA PHE A 28 1.79 7.66 -8.27
C PHE A 28 1.21 8.82 -7.44
N PHE A 29 0.05 8.63 -6.82
CA PHE A 29 -0.56 9.69 -6.00
C PHE A 29 0.25 9.98 -4.73
N LEU A 30 0.81 8.96 -4.08
CA LEU A 30 1.66 9.15 -2.91
C LEU A 30 2.91 9.99 -3.22
N LYS A 31 3.46 9.86 -4.44
CA LYS A 31 4.67 10.58 -4.87
C LYS A 31 4.39 11.97 -5.45
N THR A 32 3.22 12.18 -6.05
CA THR A 32 2.93 13.41 -6.82
C THR A 32 1.95 14.35 -6.14
N SER A 33 1.18 13.86 -5.16
CA SER A 33 0.09 14.60 -4.55
C SER A 33 0.27 14.73 -3.03
N PRO A 34 -0.17 15.85 -2.42
CA PRO A 34 -0.09 16.04 -0.98
C PRO A 34 -1.22 15.28 -0.30
N VAL A 35 -1.11 13.95 -0.26
CA VAL A 35 -2.09 13.08 0.38
C VAL A 35 -1.93 13.15 1.91
N ILE A 36 -3.03 13.23 2.66
CA ILE A 36 -3.09 13.28 4.13
C ILE A 36 -3.73 12.04 4.75
N ARG A 37 -4.41 11.20 3.96
CA ARG A 37 -4.99 9.95 4.45
C ARG A 37 -5.06 8.91 3.34
N VAL A 38 -4.75 7.66 3.67
CA VAL A 38 -4.99 6.48 2.82
C VAL A 38 -5.90 5.51 3.55
N ARG A 39 -6.89 4.97 2.84
CA ARG A 39 -7.67 3.81 3.27
C ARG A 39 -7.65 2.77 2.16
N ALA A 40 -7.18 1.57 2.44
CA ALA A 40 -7.18 0.46 1.49
C ALA A 40 -8.28 -0.54 1.87
N TYR A 41 -8.95 -1.09 0.86
CA TYR A 41 -10.00 -2.07 0.98
C TYR A 41 -9.72 -3.25 0.05
N ARG A 42 -10.00 -4.46 0.53
CA ARG A 42 -10.02 -5.71 -0.24
C ARG A 42 -11.43 -6.29 -0.17
N ASP A 43 -12.07 -6.43 -1.32
CA ASP A 43 -13.45 -6.92 -1.43
C ASP A 43 -14.43 -6.18 -0.51
N GLY A 44 -14.23 -4.86 -0.37
CA GLY A 44 -15.02 -3.98 0.49
C GLY A 44 -14.61 -4.00 1.98
N THR A 45 -13.72 -4.89 2.40
CA THR A 45 -13.20 -4.95 3.78
C THR A 45 -11.99 -4.04 3.94
N PRO A 46 -11.96 -3.13 4.93
CA PRO A 46 -10.78 -2.29 5.16
C PRO A 46 -9.59 -3.13 5.63
N ILE A 47 -8.45 -3.00 4.95
CA ILE A 47 -7.21 -3.73 5.26
C ILE A 47 -6.10 -2.82 5.79
N PHE A 48 -6.17 -1.52 5.49
CA PHE A 48 -5.19 -0.54 5.95
C PHE A 48 -5.84 0.84 6.08
N MET A 49 -5.46 1.56 7.14
CA MET A 49 -5.81 2.97 7.33
C MET A 49 -4.60 3.71 7.88
N GLY A 50 -4.13 4.71 7.15
CA GLY A 50 -3.00 5.55 7.54
C GLY A 50 -3.37 7.02 7.47
N ASN A 51 -3.10 7.76 8.55
CA ASN A 51 -3.04 9.22 8.51
C ASN A 51 -1.61 9.61 8.13
N MET A 52 -1.44 10.42 7.09
CA MET A 52 -0.12 10.74 6.55
C MET A 52 0.46 12.02 7.14
N ALA A 53 1.53 11.83 7.91
CA ALA A 53 2.51 12.83 8.27
C ALA A 53 3.80 12.10 8.70
N PRO A 54 5.00 12.49 8.20
CA PRO A 54 5.30 13.50 7.17
C PRO A 54 4.97 13.06 5.73
N LYS A 55 5.03 13.98 4.75
CA LYS A 55 4.73 13.74 3.33
C LYS A 55 6.00 13.69 2.48
N ASP A 56 6.89 12.78 2.84
CA ASP A 56 8.15 12.58 2.14
C ASP A 56 8.20 11.22 1.44
N GLU A 57 9.25 11.01 0.65
CA GLU A 57 9.46 9.78 -0.13
C GLU A 57 9.53 8.54 0.78
N ALA A 58 10.20 8.65 1.92
CA ALA A 58 10.29 7.57 2.91
C ALA A 58 8.90 7.19 3.46
N HIS A 59 8.01 8.16 3.67
CA HIS A 59 6.65 7.90 4.09
C HIS A 59 5.81 7.24 3.00
N ALA A 60 5.96 7.66 1.74
CA ALA A 60 5.30 7.03 0.60
C ALA A 60 5.69 5.55 0.46
N GLU A 61 6.98 5.25 0.59
CA GLU A 61 7.49 3.87 0.61
C GLU A 61 6.94 3.07 1.79
N TRP A 62 6.90 3.66 2.99
CA TRP A 62 6.34 3.03 4.17
C TRP A 62 4.86 2.67 3.99
N VAL A 63 4.04 3.58 3.44
CA VAL A 63 2.62 3.31 3.14
C VAL A 63 2.49 2.16 2.15
N MET A 64 3.28 2.18 1.07
CA MET A 64 3.27 1.10 0.07
C MET A 64 3.64 -0.25 0.68
N ASN A 65 4.63 -0.28 1.57
CA ASN A 65 5.02 -1.49 2.29
C ASN A 65 3.90 -2.00 3.20
N LYS A 66 3.23 -1.11 3.94
CA LYS A 66 2.09 -1.48 4.79
C LYS A 66 0.91 -2.03 4.01
N VAL A 67 0.62 -1.44 2.85
CA VAL A 67 -0.43 -1.93 1.96
C VAL A 67 -0.06 -3.30 1.38
N LYS A 68 1.18 -3.49 0.91
CA LYS A 68 1.66 -4.78 0.40
C LYS A 68 1.63 -5.88 1.46
N GLU A 69 2.05 -5.57 2.68
CA GLU A 69 1.94 -6.47 3.84
C GLU A 69 0.49 -6.89 4.10
N ALA A 70 -0.44 -5.94 4.08
CA ALA A 70 -1.86 -6.21 4.30
C ALA A 70 -2.48 -7.07 3.17
N LEU A 71 -1.88 -7.04 1.98
CA LEU A 71 -2.24 -7.89 0.84
C LEU A 71 -1.56 -9.27 0.89
N GLY A 72 -0.68 -9.54 1.85
CA GLY A 72 0.10 -10.77 1.91
C GLY A 72 1.16 -10.88 0.82
N MET A 73 1.59 -9.75 0.24
CA MET A 73 2.70 -9.73 -0.70
C MET A 73 4.02 -9.79 0.07
N PRO A 74 5.00 -10.62 -0.37
CA PRO A 74 6.28 -10.73 0.32
C PRO A 74 6.98 -9.38 0.39
N ARG A 75 7.53 -9.03 1.56
CA ARG A 75 8.43 -7.89 1.66
C ARG A 75 9.65 -8.17 0.79
N LYS A 76 10.18 -7.13 0.16
CA LYS A 76 11.39 -7.22 -0.68
C LYS A 76 12.64 -7.73 0.08
N GLU A 77 12.56 -7.84 1.41
CA GLU A 77 13.62 -8.35 2.30
C GLU A 77 13.48 -9.84 2.66
N GLU A 78 12.39 -10.54 2.29
CA GLU A 78 12.17 -11.96 2.66
C GLU A 78 12.47 -12.94 1.51
N ALA A 79 12.96 -12.47 0.37
CA ALA A 79 13.33 -13.35 -0.75
C ALA A 79 14.71 -14.04 -0.59
N GLU A 80 15.47 -13.77 0.48
CA GLU A 80 16.81 -14.35 0.69
C GLU A 80 16.92 -15.28 1.91
N ALA A 81 15.83 -15.63 2.59
CA ALA A 81 15.90 -16.41 3.83
C ALA A 81 15.56 -17.92 3.73
N GLU A 82 15.12 -18.42 2.56
CA GLU A 82 14.73 -19.84 2.42
C GLU A 82 15.39 -20.55 1.23
N GLU A 83 16.71 -20.45 1.09
CA GLU A 83 17.50 -21.49 0.41
C GLU A 83 18.73 -21.88 1.24
N THR A 84 18.50 -22.44 2.42
CA THR A 84 19.46 -23.42 2.99
C THR A 84 18.68 -24.65 3.42
N GLY A 85 18.33 -25.45 2.41
CA GLY A 85 17.89 -26.82 2.59
C GLY A 85 18.96 -27.66 3.28
N GLU A 86 18.47 -28.57 4.11
CA GLU A 86 19.17 -29.71 4.69
C GLU A 86 20.09 -30.44 3.69
N GLY A 87 21.22 -30.97 4.15
CA GLY A 87 21.97 -31.91 3.33
C GLY A 87 23.31 -32.44 3.87
N ARG A 88 23.26 -33.23 4.94
CA ARG A 88 24.28 -34.19 5.45
C ARG A 88 25.48 -33.69 6.25
#